data_AF-A0A444X008-F1
#
_entry.id   AF-A0A444X008-F1
#
_cell.length_a   1.000
_cell.length_b   1.000
_cell.length_c   1.000
_cell.angle_alpha   90.00
_cell.angle_beta   90.00
_cell.angle_gamma   90.00
#
_symmetry.space_group_name_H-M   'P 1'
#
loop_
_entity.id
_entity.type
_entity.pdbx_description
1 polymer ?
#
loop_
_entity_poly.entity_id
_entity_poly.type
_entity_poly.pdbx_seq_one_letter_code
_entity_poly.pdbx_strand_id
1 'polypeptide(L)' 'MQQQNRNFFYEVKLDEQHRINHAFWADARSRAAYEYFDNVVSFDTTYLTNMYDTTIIYFRYDMPFATFVGVNHHGQ' A
#
# COMPACT_ATOMS: atom_id res chain seq x y z
N MET A 1 -12.85 -8.42 7.71
CA MET A 1 -11.97 -7.23 7.80
C MET A 1 -12.75 -5.97 8.20
N GLN A 2 -13.40 -5.24 7.28
CA GLN A 2 -14.08 -3.97 7.63
C GLN A 2 -15.32 -4.14 8.53
N GLN A 3 -16.05 -5.25 8.40
CA GLN A 3 -17.15 -5.58 9.31
C GLN A 3 -16.69 -5.87 10.75
N GLN A 4 -15.44 -6.32 10.92
CA GLN A 4 -14.83 -6.62 12.22
C GLN A 4 -14.13 -5.39 12.81
N ASN A 5 -13.63 -4.50 11.95
CA ASN A 5 -12.98 -3.26 12.34
C ASN A 5 -13.40 -2.13 11.42
N ARG A 6 -14.25 -1.23 11.92
CA ARG A 6 -14.74 -0.06 11.16
C ARG A 6 -13.62 0.90 10.73
N ASN A 7 -12.47 0.85 11.40
CA ASN A 7 -11.30 1.66 11.08
C ASN A 7 -10.41 1.00 10.02
N PHE A 8 -10.64 -0.26 9.64
CA PHE A 8 -10.04 -0.83 8.43
C PHE A 8 -10.75 -0.27 7.19
N PHE A 9 -9.98 0.13 6.17
CA PHE A 9 -10.52 0.61 4.90
C PHE A 9 -10.03 -0.27 3.75
N TYR A 10 -10.90 -0.57 2.79
CA TYR A 10 -10.50 -1.13 1.51
C TYR A 10 -11.46 -0.71 0.40
N GLU A 11 -10.95 -0.66 -0.82
CA GLU A 11 -11.71 -0.46 -2.04
C GLU A 11 -11.14 -1.39 -3.12
N VAL A 12 -12.02 -2.08 -3.85
CA VAL A 12 -11.64 -2.94 -4.98
C VAL A 12 -12.50 -2.56 -6.18
N LYS A 13 -11.86 -2.23 -7.29
CA LYS A 13 -12.52 -2.01 -8.58
C LYS A 13 -12.28 -3.21 -9.48
N LEU A 14 -13.37 -3.71 -10.04
CA LEU A 14 -13.34 -4.79 -11.02
C LEU A 14 -13.39 -4.21 -12.44
N ASP A 15 -12.82 -4.93 -13.40
CA ASP A 15 -13.01 -4.67 -14.83
C ASP A 15 -14.33 -5.26 -15.36
N GLU A 16 -14.59 -5.09 -16.65
CA GLU A 16 -15.77 -5.59 -17.35
C GLU A 16 -15.87 -7.12 -17.34
N GLN A 17 -14.75 -7.82 -17.16
CA GLN A 17 -14.68 -9.28 -17.03
C GLN A 17 -14.73 -9.75 -15.57
N HIS A 18 -15.09 -8.86 -14.63
CA HIS A 18 -15.14 -9.12 -13.19
C HIS A 18 -13.80 -9.52 -12.57
N ARG A 19 -12.67 -9.12 -13.17
CA ARG A 19 -11.33 -9.31 -12.61
C ARG A 19 -10.90 -8.08 -11.83
N ILE A 20 -10.01 -8.25 -10.86
CA ILE A 20 -9.48 -7.12 -10.08
C ILE A 20 -8.66 -6.22 -11.01
N ASN A 21 -9.10 -4.98 -11.16
CA ASN A 21 -8.39 -3.93 -11.90
C ASN A 21 -7.58 -3.05 -10.94
N HIS A 22 -8.19 -2.66 -9.81
CA HIS A 22 -7.51 -1.89 -8.77
C HIS A 22 -7.92 -2.39 -7.38
N ALA A 23 -6.96 -2.39 -6.46
CA ALA A 23 -7.22 -2.64 -5.06
C ALA A 23 -6.44 -1.64 -4.20
N PHE A 24 -7.10 -1.10 -3.20
CA PHE A 24 -6.51 -0.24 -2.18
C PHE A 24 -6.98 -0.71 -0.81
N TRP A 25 -6.09 -0.69 0.18
CA TRP A 25 -6.46 -0.95 1.57
C TRP A 25 -5.56 -0.19 2.53
N ALA A 26 -6.09 0.12 3.71
CA ALA A 26 -5.34 0.68 4.81
C ALA A 26 -5.89 0.09 6.12
N ASP A 27 -4.99 -0.42 6.97
CA ASP A 27 -5.39 -0.92 8.28
C ASP A 27 -5.66 0.23 9.25
N ALA A 28 -6.35 -0.09 10.35
CA ALA A 28 -6.77 0.90 11.35
C ALA A 28 -5.61 1.65 12.00
N ARG A 29 -4.46 0.99 12.21
CA ARG A 29 -3.28 1.62 12.81
C ARG A 29 -2.65 2.60 11.82
N SER A 30 -2.54 2.22 10.56
CA SER A 30 -2.03 3.11 9.51
C SER A 30 -2.89 4.36 9.34
N ARG A 31 -4.22 4.22 9.39
CA ARG A 31 -5.15 5.36 9.35
C ARG A 31 -5.07 6.24 10.59
N ALA A 32 -5.00 5.66 11.79
CA ALA A 32 -4.84 6.42 13.02
C ALA A 32 -3.49 7.16 13.08
N ALA A 33 -2.42 6.54 12.57
CA ALA A 33 -1.11 7.20 12.47
C ALA A 33 -1.17 8.39 11.51
N TYR A 34 -1.84 8.25 10.36
CA TYR A 34 -2.03 9.36 9.42
C TYR A 34 -2.77 10.53 10.07
N GLU A 35 -3.90 10.28 10.75
CA GLU A 35 -4.64 11.33 11.46
C GLU A 35 -3.84 11.98 12.60
N TYR A 36 -3.07 11.19 13.36
CA TYR A 36 -2.30 11.69 14.49
C TYR A 36 -1.12 12.55 14.06
N PHE A 37 -0.42 12.11 13.02
CA PHE A 37 0.80 12.75 12.58
C PHE A 37 0.53 13.85 11.55
N ASP A 38 -0.66 13.89 10.91
CA ASP A 38 -1.01 14.78 9.77
C ASP A 38 0.10 14.84 8.70
N ASN A 39 0.90 13.78 8.66
CA ASN A 39 2.18 13.75 7.99
C ASN A 39 2.07 12.99 6.68
N VAL A 40 3.00 13.35 5.80
CA VAL A 40 3.12 12.91 4.41
C VAL A 40 3.01 11.39 4.27
N VAL A 41 2.21 10.96 3.29
CA VAL A 41 2.22 9.58 2.79
C VAL A 41 3.26 9.52 1.67
N SER A 42 4.27 8.66 1.82
CA SER A 42 5.24 8.39 0.75
C SER A 42 4.81 7.16 -0.03
N PHE A 43 4.79 7.26 -1.36
CA PHE A 43 4.56 6.13 -2.25
C PHE A 43 5.90 5.58 -2.71
N ASP A 44 6.18 4.33 -2.37
CA ASP A 44 7.38 3.67 -2.85
C ASP A 44 7.14 3.11 -4.26
N THR A 45 7.56 3.86 -5.28
CA THR A 45 7.52 3.42 -6.68
C THR A 45 8.74 2.62 -7.09
N THR A 46 9.65 2.25 -6.16
CA THR A 46 10.87 1.52 -6.51
C THR A 46 10.62 0.12 -7.08
N TYR A 47 9.39 -0.40 -6.96
CA TYR A 47 8.96 -1.61 -7.66
C TYR A 47 9.08 -1.50 -9.20
N LEU A 48 9.08 -0.29 -9.76
CA LEU A 48 9.25 -0.06 -11.20
C LEU A 48 10.71 0.07 -11.66
N THR A 49 11.68 0.20 -10.74
CA THR A 49 13.06 0.59 -11.09
C THR A 49 14.17 -0.37 -10.63
N ASN A 50 13.90 -1.35 -9.77
CA ASN A 50 14.94 -2.26 -9.28
C ASN A 50 14.88 -3.66 -9.93
N MET A 51 15.09 -3.70 -11.25
CA MET A 51 15.22 -4.96 -12.02
C MET A 51 16.60 -5.63 -11.87
N TYR A 52 17.51 -5.04 -11.08
CA TYR A 52 18.94 -5.40 -11.10
C TYR A 52 19.48 -6.09 -9.84
N ASP A 53 18.70 -6.18 -8.75
CA ASP A 53 19.17 -6.79 -7.49
C ASP A 53 18.69 -8.24 -7.31
N THR A 54 19.57 -9.18 -7.68
CA THR A 54 19.37 -10.62 -7.89
C THR A 54 18.98 -11.44 -6.65
N THR A 55 18.86 -10.84 -5.45
CA THR A 55 18.40 -11.58 -4.25
C THR A 55 16.96 -11.25 -3.83
N ILE A 56 16.39 -10.12 -4.25
CA ILE A 56 14.98 -9.76 -4.00
C ILE A 56 14.10 -9.94 -5.25
N ILE A 57 14.67 -10.41 -6.36
CA ILE A 57 13.94 -10.67 -7.61
C ILE A 57 12.75 -11.64 -7.46
N TYR A 58 12.91 -12.77 -6.76
CA TYR A 58 11.82 -13.76 -6.67
C TYR A 58 10.61 -13.28 -5.83
N PHE A 59 10.81 -12.38 -4.87
CA PHE A 59 9.72 -11.78 -4.09
C PHE A 59 9.14 -10.52 -4.72
N ARG A 60 9.87 -9.85 -5.63
CA ARG A 60 9.48 -8.57 -6.25
C ARG A 60 8.84 -8.73 -7.63
N TYR A 61 9.19 -9.75 -8.41
CA TYR A 61 8.63 -9.94 -9.76
C TYR A 61 7.15 -10.33 -9.77
N ASP A 62 6.66 -11.00 -8.73
CA ASP A 62 5.26 -11.42 -8.61
C ASP A 62 4.39 -10.45 -7.79
N MET A 63 4.88 -9.23 -7.51
CA MET A 63 4.25 -8.29 -6.60
C MET A 63 3.72 -7.04 -7.33
N PRO A 64 2.54 -7.09 -7.98
CA PRO A 64 1.98 -5.95 -8.72
C PRO A 64 1.35 -4.89 -7.81
N PHE A 65 1.91 -4.65 -6.63
CA PHE A 65 1.38 -3.66 -5.68
C PHE A 65 2.46 -2.68 -5.22
N ALA A 66 2.13 -1.39 -5.31
CA ALA A 66 2.90 -0.32 -4.72
C ALA A 66 2.53 -0.19 -3.25
N THR A 67 3.51 -0.25 -2.35
CA THR A 67 3.28 0.06 -0.93
C THR A 67 3.42 1.55 -0.69
N PHE A 68 2.55 2.12 0.12
CA PHE A 68 2.75 3.44 0.69
C PHE A 68 3.12 3.29 2.16
N VAL A 69 4.01 4.14 2.64
CA VAL A 69 4.53 4.12 4.01
C VAL A 69 4.29 5.49 4.62
N GLY A 70 3.70 5.51 5.81
CA GLY A 70 3.58 6.73 6.60
C GLY A 70 4.95 7.10 7.17
N VAL A 71 5.37 8.35 6.96
CA VAL A 71 6.61 8.88 7.57
C VAL A 71 6.21 9.69 8.80
N ASN A 72 6.74 9.34 9.96
CA ASN A 72 6.61 10.16 11.16
C ASN A 72 7.67 11.28 11.15
N HIS A 73 7.33 12.46 11.69
CA HIS A 73 8.28 13.55 11.96
C HIS A 73 9.23 13.88 10.79
N HIS A 74 8.73 13.91 9.55
CA HIS A 74 9.51 14.21 8.33
C HIS A 74 10.78 13.34 8.11
N GLY A 75 10.85 12.14 8.69
CA GLY A 75 11.96 11.20 8.46
C GLY A 75 13.20 11.46 9.32
N GLN A 76 13.02 12.07 10.51
CA GLN A 76 14.05 12.14 11.54
C GLN A 76 14.26 10.83 12.29
#